data_AF-A0A4Q2JND7-F1
#
_entry.id   AF-A0A4Q2JND7-F1
#
_cell.length_a   1.000
_cell.length_b   1.000
_cell.length_c   1.000
_cell.angle_alpha   90.00
_cell.angle_beta   90.00
_cell.angle_gamma   90.00
#
_symmetry.space_group_name_H-M   'P 1'
#
loop_
_entity.id
_entity.type
_entity.pdbx_description
1 polymer ?
#
loop_
_entity_poly.entity_id
_entity_poly.type
_entity_poly.pdbx_seq_one_letter_code
_entity_poly.pdbx_strand_id
1 'polypeptide(L)'
;MQNTSLGTAPGQTHLPQTGVTRPLGTTGSVLPELAEAPARERKWWRHPAFIVSIALTFVALAGAVAWFVISALNDDSVAVSGLSLSVDGGNAHLDWSGPDAAYSVYAVHGDGESTDLTQWVTGTEAWLPAALGIYENDTCFVVRPTATSGDVSLDASTLGSQRAQSACVADAAS
;
A
#
# COMPACT_ATOMS: atom_id res chain seq x y z
N MET A 1 34.58 64.98 74.43
CA MET A 1 34.06 63.95 73.52
C MET A 1 35.20 62.99 73.22
N GLN A 2 35.09 61.73 73.64
CA GLN A 2 36.15 60.72 73.50
C GLN A 2 35.89 59.92 72.22
N ASN A 3 36.85 59.91 71.29
CA ASN A 3 36.78 59.09 70.08
C ASN A 3 37.18 57.66 70.41
N THR A 4 36.22 56.74 70.41
CA THR A 4 36.48 55.30 70.57
C THR A 4 37.12 54.77 69.29
N SER A 5 38.41 54.45 69.35
CA SER A 5 39.16 53.81 68.27
C SER A 5 38.92 52.30 68.31
N LEU A 6 38.36 51.74 67.23
CA LEU A 6 38.13 50.30 67.06
C LEU A 6 39.19 49.73 66.11
N GLY A 7 39.76 48.56 66.42
CA GLY A 7 40.68 47.85 65.51
C GLY A 7 42.18 48.16 65.69
N THR A 8 42.63 48.53 66.88
CA THR A 8 44.05 48.86 67.16
C THR A 8 44.87 47.72 67.77
N ALA A 9 44.30 46.52 67.93
CA ALA A 9 45.02 45.34 68.43
C ALA A 9 45.71 44.56 67.29
N PRO A 10 46.88 43.92 67.53
CA PRO A 10 47.58 43.14 66.51
C PRO A 10 46.72 41.99 66.01
N GLY A 11 46.49 41.93 64.68
CA GLY A 11 45.64 40.91 64.04
C GLY A 11 44.21 41.37 63.71
N GLN A 12 43.84 42.62 64.02
CA GLN A 12 42.58 43.22 63.56
C GLN A 12 42.81 44.14 62.36
N THR A 13 41.87 44.11 61.41
CA THR A 13 41.86 45.03 60.26
C THR A 13 41.43 46.43 60.70
N HIS A 14 42.31 47.41 60.49
CA HIS A 14 42.07 48.79 60.91
C HIS A 14 41.00 49.44 60.02
N LEU A 15 39.89 49.91 60.61
CA LEU A 15 38.82 50.60 59.90
C LEU A 15 39.07 52.11 59.93
N PRO A 16 39.33 52.78 58.80
CA PRO A 16 39.47 54.22 58.78
C PRO A 16 38.12 54.87 59.12
N GLN A 17 38.10 55.62 60.22
CA GLN A 17 36.93 56.34 60.73
C GLN A 17 36.69 57.62 59.91
N THR A 18 36.67 57.52 58.58
CA THR A 18 36.36 58.62 57.66
C THR A 18 34.88 58.54 57.30
N GLY A 19 34.12 59.46 57.88
CA GLY A 19 32.66 59.52 57.77
C GLY A 19 32.17 59.74 56.35
N VAL A 20 31.41 58.78 55.84
CA VAL A 20 30.22 58.99 55.01
C VAL A 20 29.25 57.86 55.35
N THR A 21 28.30 58.12 56.25
CA THR A 21 27.14 57.25 56.48
C THR A 21 26.28 57.27 55.23
N ARG A 22 26.41 56.23 54.39
CA ARG A 22 25.53 56.03 53.23
C ARG A 22 24.11 55.82 53.73
N PRO A 23 23.12 56.62 53.32
CA PRO A 23 21.73 56.40 53.73
C PRO A 23 21.25 55.07 53.17
N LEU A 24 20.75 54.19 54.04
CA LEU A 24 19.94 53.02 53.68
C LEU A 24 18.57 53.53 53.20
N GLY A 25 18.58 54.21 52.05
CA GLY A 25 17.40 54.70 51.38
C GLY A 25 16.70 53.56 50.65
N THR A 26 15.52 53.21 51.16
CA THR A 26 14.49 52.39 50.53
C THR A 26 14.01 53.09 49.25
N THR A 27 14.79 53.00 48.18
CA THR A 27 14.36 53.43 46.85
C THR A 27 14.20 52.15 46.03
N GLY A 28 12.95 51.70 45.94
CA GLY A 28 12.57 50.62 45.05
C GLY A 28 12.90 51.01 43.62
N SER A 29 14.08 50.62 43.14
CA SER A 29 14.27 50.41 41.72
C SER A 29 13.66 49.05 41.43
N VAL A 30 12.37 49.07 41.10
CA VAL A 30 11.74 47.98 40.37
C VAL A 30 12.64 47.77 39.15
N LEU A 31 13.30 46.61 39.09
CA LEU A 31 13.98 46.17 37.88
C LEU A 31 12.95 46.29 36.76
N PRO A 32 13.24 46.98 35.64
CA PRO A 32 12.32 47.00 34.51
C PRO A 32 11.95 45.54 34.25
N GLU A 33 10.65 45.23 34.30
CA GLU A 33 10.11 43.94 33.88
C GLU A 33 10.93 43.51 32.67
N LEU A 34 11.63 42.37 32.76
CA LEU A 34 12.33 41.81 31.62
C LEU A 34 11.29 41.73 30.52
N ALA A 35 11.35 42.67 29.56
CA ALA A 35 10.47 42.64 28.41
C ALA A 35 10.72 41.27 27.79
N GLU A 36 9.73 40.38 27.96
CA GLU A 36 9.75 39.01 27.49
C GLU A 36 10.29 39.05 26.07
N ALA A 37 11.50 38.52 25.87
CA ALA A 37 12.16 38.60 24.59
C ALA A 37 11.16 38.07 23.55
N PRO A 38 10.80 38.86 22.53
CA PRO A 38 9.69 38.50 21.66
C PRO A 38 9.97 37.11 21.14
N ALA A 39 9.08 36.16 21.44
CA ALA A 39 9.20 34.79 21.00
C ALA A 39 9.31 34.85 19.48
N ARG A 40 10.54 34.78 18.95
CA ARG A 40 10.76 34.79 17.51
C ARG A 40 10.02 33.57 17.00
N GLU A 41 8.92 33.80 16.29
CA GLU A 41 8.21 32.75 15.57
C GLU A 41 9.24 32.06 14.69
N ARG A 42 9.74 30.92 15.15
CA ARG A 42 10.64 30.10 14.37
C ARG A 42 9.79 29.59 13.22
N LYS A 43 9.97 30.16 12.03
CA LYS A 43 9.27 29.71 10.82
C LYS A 43 9.60 28.24 10.57
N TRP A 44 8.67 27.34 10.91
CA TRP A 44 8.86 25.89 10.80
C TRP A 44 9.22 25.43 9.38
N TRP A 45 8.82 26.23 8.38
CA TRP A 45 9.12 26.03 6.96
C TRP A 45 10.60 26.17 6.58
N ARG A 46 11.46 26.69 7.47
CA ARG A 46 12.92 26.77 7.23
C ARG A 46 13.70 25.60 7.82
N HIS A 47 13.07 24.68 8.54
CA HIS A 47 13.74 23.50 9.02
C HIS A 47 13.82 22.45 7.90
N PRO A 48 15.03 22.06 7.45
CA PRO A 48 15.17 21.10 6.34
C PRO A 48 14.50 19.76 6.66
N ALA A 49 14.50 19.36 7.94
CA ALA A 49 13.78 18.16 8.40
C ALA A 49 12.26 18.22 8.14
N PHE A 50 11.63 19.39 8.26
CA PHE A 50 10.19 19.56 8.03
C PHE A 50 9.82 19.45 6.55
N ILE A 51 10.68 19.96 5.66
CA ILE A 51 10.47 19.85 4.21
C ILE A 51 10.61 18.38 3.78
N VAL A 52 11.65 17.70 4.29
CA VAL A 52 11.87 16.27 4.00
C VAL A 52 10.72 15.42 4.52
N SER A 53 10.20 15.68 5.73
CA SER A 53 9.07 14.90 6.26
C SER A 53 7.80 15.07 5.43
N ILE A 54 7.49 16.30 5.01
CA ILE A 54 6.34 16.58 4.15
C ILE A 54 6.51 15.88 2.81
N ALA A 55 7.66 16.05 2.15
CA ALA A 55 7.93 15.42 0.86
C ALA A 55 7.82 13.90 0.93
N LEU A 56 8.39 13.28 1.98
CA LEU A 56 8.34 11.84 2.16
C LEU A 56 6.92 11.33 2.46
N THR A 57 6.11 12.14 3.14
CA THR A 57 4.69 11.84 3.36
C THR A 57 3.92 11.84 2.04
N PHE A 58 4.16 12.83 1.18
CA PHE A 58 3.56 12.85 -0.16
C PHE A 58 3.99 11.66 -1.02
N VAL A 59 5.28 11.31 -1.00
CA VAL A 59 5.78 10.14 -1.73
C VAL A 59 5.17 8.85 -1.21
N ALA A 60 5.08 8.69 0.12
CA ALA A 60 4.46 7.52 0.73
C ALA A 60 2.98 7.41 0.35
N LEU A 61 2.26 8.53 0.36
CA LEU A 61 0.83 8.57 0.03
C LEU A 61 0.59 8.31 -1.46
N ALA A 62 1.41 8.88 -2.34
CA ALA A 62 1.38 8.59 -3.77
C ALA A 62 1.72 7.12 -4.07
N GLY A 63 2.72 6.56 -3.38
CA GLY A 63 3.07 5.15 -3.48
C GLY A 63 1.93 4.23 -3.02
N ALA A 64 1.27 4.57 -1.91
CA ALA A 64 0.11 3.81 -1.42
C ALA A 64 -1.07 3.86 -2.40
N VAL A 65 -1.35 5.03 -3.00
CA VAL A 65 -2.40 5.17 -4.02
C VAL A 65 -2.06 4.36 -5.27
N ALA A 66 -0.83 4.47 -5.77
CA ALA A 66 -0.39 3.71 -6.94
C ALA A 66 -0.47 2.19 -6.68
N TRP A 67 -0.01 1.74 -5.50
CA TRP A 67 -0.11 0.34 -5.09
C TRP A 67 -1.57 -0.12 -4.99
N PHE A 68 -2.44 0.69 -4.39
CA PHE A 68 -3.87 0.38 -4.30
C PHE A 68 -4.52 0.25 -5.68
N VAL A 69 -4.21 1.15 -6.61
CA VAL A 69 -4.71 1.08 -7.99
C VAL A 69 -4.20 -0.19 -8.69
N ILE A 70 -2.91 -0.51 -8.56
CA ILE A 70 -2.35 -1.74 -9.15
C ILE A 70 -3.01 -2.97 -8.52
N SER A 71 -3.19 -3.00 -7.20
CA SER A 71 -3.83 -4.13 -6.50
C SER A 71 -5.30 -4.28 -6.86
N ALA A 72 -6.03 -3.19 -7.05
CA ALA A 72 -7.44 -3.22 -7.43
C ALA A 72 -7.64 -3.66 -8.89
N LEU A 73 -6.67 -3.38 -9.76
CA LEU A 73 -6.70 -3.79 -11.17
C LEU A 73 -6.15 -5.20 -11.39
N ASN A 74 -5.14 -5.60 -10.62
CA ASN A 74 -4.55 -6.92 -10.62
C ASN A 74 -5.07 -7.73 -9.42
N ASP A 75 -6.38 -7.96 -9.36
CA ASP A 75 -6.96 -8.85 -8.34
C ASP A 75 -6.49 -10.28 -8.63
N ASP A 76 -5.27 -10.58 -8.16
CA ASP A 76 -4.53 -11.81 -8.40
C ASP A 76 -5.19 -13.02 -7.72
N SER A 77 -6.27 -12.80 -6.97
CA SER A 77 -7.05 -13.83 -6.27
C SER A 77 -7.88 -14.70 -7.22
N VAL A 78 -8.23 -14.19 -8.41
CA VAL A 78 -9.09 -14.89 -9.35
C VAL A 78 -8.23 -15.72 -10.31
N ALA A 79 -8.01 -16.98 -9.93
CA ALA A 79 -7.36 -17.98 -10.77
C ALA A 79 -8.27 -19.20 -10.97
N VAL A 80 -8.20 -19.79 -12.16
CA VAL A 80 -8.85 -21.07 -12.44
C VAL A 80 -7.93 -22.18 -11.98
N SER A 81 -8.49 -23.18 -11.29
CA SER A 81 -7.78 -24.36 -10.82
C SER A 81 -8.64 -25.60 -10.98
N GLY A 82 -8.01 -26.78 -11.04
CA GLY A 82 -8.74 -28.05 -11.06
C GLY A 82 -9.73 -28.20 -12.22
N LEU A 83 -9.43 -27.62 -13.38
CA LEU A 83 -10.29 -27.76 -14.55
C LEU A 83 -10.40 -29.24 -14.94
N SER A 84 -11.61 -29.74 -14.99
CA SER A 84 -11.96 -31.08 -15.41
C SER A 84 -12.97 -31.04 -16.54
N LEU A 85 -12.87 -32.03 -17.42
CA LEU A 85 -13.76 -32.23 -18.55
C LEU A 85 -14.31 -33.65 -18.47
N SER A 86 -15.63 -33.79 -18.39
CA SER A 86 -16.33 -35.06 -18.55
C SER A 86 -17.15 -35.04 -19.83
N VAL A 87 -17.16 -36.14 -20.58
CA VAL A 87 -17.99 -36.29 -21.78
C VAL A 87 -18.95 -37.46 -21.54
N ASP A 88 -20.17 -37.14 -21.11
CA ASP A 88 -21.20 -38.11 -20.74
C ASP A 88 -22.48 -37.91 -21.55
N GLY A 89 -23.00 -39.00 -22.11
CA GLY A 89 -24.31 -39.00 -22.79
C GLY A 89 -24.43 -38.05 -23.98
N GLY A 90 -23.31 -37.66 -24.60
CA GLY A 90 -23.28 -36.70 -25.71
C GLY A 90 -23.28 -35.23 -25.28
N ASN A 91 -22.93 -34.93 -24.02
CA ASN A 91 -22.67 -33.57 -23.57
C ASN A 91 -21.27 -33.50 -22.95
N ALA A 92 -20.57 -32.40 -23.19
CA ALA A 92 -19.36 -32.05 -22.47
C ALA A 92 -19.73 -31.21 -21.25
N HIS A 93 -19.28 -31.66 -20.09
CA HIS A 93 -19.38 -30.94 -18.82
C HIS A 93 -17.98 -30.49 -18.41
N LEU A 94 -17.81 -29.18 -18.30
CA LEU A 94 -16.61 -28.55 -17.78
C LEU A 94 -16.89 -28.12 -16.35
N ASP A 95 -16.02 -28.50 -15.43
CA ASP A 95 -16.06 -28.08 -14.03
C ASP A 95 -14.69 -27.54 -13.62
N TRP A 96 -14.66 -26.41 -12.90
CA TRP A 96 -13.43 -25.84 -12.38
C TRP A 96 -13.63 -25.25 -10.99
N SER A 97 -12.52 -24.96 -10.32
CA SER A 97 -12.49 -24.33 -9.01
C SER A 97 -11.88 -22.94 -9.08
N GLY A 98 -12.52 -21.99 -8.41
CA GLY A 98 -12.05 -20.62 -8.26
C GLY A 98 -12.98 -19.79 -7.35
N PRO A 99 -12.61 -18.55 -7.01
CA PRO A 99 -13.49 -17.65 -6.25
C PRO A 99 -14.77 -17.28 -7.03
N ASP A 100 -15.75 -16.72 -6.33
CA ASP A 100 -16.99 -16.22 -6.95
C ASP A 100 -16.70 -15.00 -7.82
N ALA A 101 -16.48 -15.26 -9.11
CA ALA A 101 -16.08 -14.28 -10.12
C ALA A 101 -16.63 -14.67 -11.50
N ALA A 102 -16.59 -13.73 -12.45
CA ALA A 102 -16.96 -14.01 -13.83
C ALA A 102 -15.83 -14.75 -14.57
N TYR A 103 -16.18 -15.87 -15.19
CA TYR A 103 -15.29 -16.70 -15.99
C TYR A 103 -15.71 -16.70 -17.46
N SER A 104 -14.72 -16.76 -18.34
CA SER A 104 -14.89 -16.92 -19.78
C SER A 104 -14.31 -18.26 -20.22
N VAL A 105 -15.06 -18.95 -21.09
CA VAL A 105 -14.69 -20.25 -21.64
C VAL A 105 -14.53 -20.10 -23.14
N TYR A 106 -13.44 -20.64 -23.66
CA TYR A 106 -13.12 -20.64 -25.08
C TYR A 106 -12.85 -22.06 -25.55
N ALA A 107 -13.34 -22.43 -26.73
CA ALA A 107 -12.92 -23.65 -27.42
C ALA A 107 -11.84 -23.30 -28.43
N VAL A 108 -10.68 -23.96 -28.33
CA VAL A 108 -9.55 -23.81 -29.25
C VAL A 108 -9.45 -25.10 -30.06
N HIS A 109 -9.60 -25.00 -31.38
CA HIS A 109 -9.47 -26.14 -32.30
C HIS A 109 -8.00 -26.39 -32.65
N GLY A 110 -7.69 -27.55 -33.26
CA GLY A 110 -6.32 -27.94 -33.59
C GLY A 110 -5.61 -27.02 -34.60
N ASP A 111 -6.37 -26.19 -35.32
CA ASP A 111 -5.87 -25.15 -36.23
C ASP A 111 -5.55 -23.81 -35.52
N GLY A 112 -5.87 -23.71 -34.23
CA GLY A 112 -5.69 -22.50 -33.42
C GLY A 112 -6.85 -21.53 -33.47
N GLU A 113 -7.96 -21.84 -34.18
CA GLU A 113 -9.17 -21.03 -34.12
C GLU A 113 -9.80 -21.12 -32.73
N SER A 114 -10.16 -19.98 -32.16
CA SER A 114 -10.82 -19.90 -30.85
C SER A 114 -12.25 -19.38 -30.98
N THR A 115 -13.19 -20.10 -30.37
CA THR A 115 -14.61 -19.71 -30.28
C THR A 115 -14.96 -19.37 -28.84
N ASP A 116 -15.62 -18.24 -28.65
CA ASP A 116 -16.11 -17.82 -27.33
C ASP A 116 -17.40 -18.56 -26.95
N LEU A 117 -17.34 -19.27 -25.82
CA LEU A 117 -18.42 -20.07 -25.25
C LEU A 117 -18.88 -19.53 -23.89
N THR A 118 -18.48 -18.30 -23.54
CA THR A 118 -18.79 -17.66 -22.25
C THR A 118 -20.29 -17.64 -21.93
N GLN A 119 -21.16 -17.60 -22.95
CA GLN A 119 -22.62 -17.64 -22.77
C GLN A 119 -23.16 -18.94 -22.15
N TRP A 120 -22.38 -20.02 -22.14
CA TRP A 120 -22.75 -21.33 -21.58
C TRP A 120 -22.24 -21.54 -20.14
N VAL A 121 -21.54 -20.55 -19.59
CA VAL A 121 -20.96 -20.60 -18.25
C VAL A 121 -22.03 -20.32 -17.20
N THR A 122 -22.12 -21.20 -16.20
CA THR A 122 -22.97 -21.04 -15.03
C THR A 122 -22.11 -21.20 -13.77
N GLY A 123 -21.72 -20.08 -13.16
CA GLY A 123 -20.83 -20.11 -12.00
C GLY A 123 -19.45 -20.66 -12.36
N THR A 124 -19.12 -21.85 -11.83
CA THR A 124 -17.84 -22.54 -12.05
C THR A 124 -17.96 -23.80 -12.92
N GLU A 125 -19.06 -23.92 -13.66
CA GLU A 125 -19.27 -25.01 -14.61
C GLU A 125 -19.78 -24.50 -15.96
N ALA A 126 -19.60 -25.31 -17.00
CA ALA A 126 -20.20 -25.08 -18.31
C ALA A 126 -20.70 -26.40 -18.93
N TRP A 127 -21.89 -26.35 -19.51
CA TRP A 127 -22.55 -27.49 -20.14
C TRP A 127 -22.68 -27.26 -21.64
N LEU A 128 -22.04 -28.12 -22.44
CA LEU A 128 -21.92 -27.98 -23.88
C LEU A 128 -22.57 -29.20 -24.57
N PRO A 129 -23.68 -29.03 -25.30
CA PRO A 129 -24.31 -30.13 -26.03
C PRO A 129 -23.51 -30.52 -27.28
N ALA A 130 -23.21 -31.81 -27.47
CA ALA A 130 -22.51 -32.27 -28.69
C ALA A 130 -23.32 -32.05 -29.97
N ALA A 131 -24.66 -31.99 -29.85
CA ALA A 131 -25.55 -31.78 -31.00
C ALA A 131 -25.31 -30.45 -31.74
N LEU A 132 -24.63 -29.49 -31.11
CA LEU A 132 -24.30 -28.19 -31.72
C LEU A 132 -23.01 -28.24 -32.55
N GLY A 133 -22.23 -29.33 -32.49
CA GLY A 133 -20.99 -29.47 -33.26
C GLY A 133 -19.93 -28.41 -32.92
N ILE A 134 -19.93 -27.90 -31.69
CA ILE A 134 -19.05 -26.80 -31.23
C ILE A 134 -17.64 -27.29 -30.89
N TYR A 135 -17.49 -28.59 -30.64
CA TYR A 135 -16.23 -29.21 -30.27
C TYR A 135 -16.09 -30.58 -30.93
N GLU A 136 -14.87 -30.89 -31.30
CA GLU A 136 -14.43 -32.17 -31.85
C GLU A 136 -13.34 -32.79 -30.96
N ASN A 137 -12.80 -33.94 -31.36
CA ASN A 137 -11.78 -34.64 -30.57
C ASN A 137 -10.46 -33.86 -30.44
N ASP A 138 -10.18 -32.93 -31.35
CA ASP A 138 -8.98 -32.09 -31.34
C ASP A 138 -9.18 -30.77 -30.57
N THR A 139 -10.37 -30.54 -30.02
CA THR A 139 -10.71 -29.30 -29.34
C THR A 139 -10.19 -29.29 -27.90
N CYS A 140 -9.61 -28.16 -27.50
CA CYS A 140 -9.20 -27.89 -26.13
C CYS A 140 -9.98 -26.69 -25.57
N PHE A 141 -10.57 -26.85 -24.40
CA PHE A 141 -11.25 -25.78 -23.70
C PHE A 141 -10.27 -25.00 -22.85
N VAL A 142 -10.33 -23.68 -22.91
CA VAL A 142 -9.56 -22.77 -22.07
C VAL A 142 -10.54 -21.97 -21.21
N VAL A 143 -10.35 -22.04 -19.90
CA VAL A 143 -11.14 -21.27 -18.94
C VAL A 143 -10.25 -20.23 -18.30
N ARG A 144 -10.68 -18.97 -18.32
CA ARG A 144 -9.95 -17.84 -17.71
C ARG A 144 -10.89 -16.83 -17.06
N PRO A 145 -10.43 -16.00 -16.12
CA PRO A 145 -11.21 -14.89 -15.60
C PRO A 145 -11.63 -13.93 -16.72
N THR A 146 -12.86 -13.42 -16.71
CA THR A 146 -13.37 -12.51 -17.78
C THR A 146 -12.62 -11.18 -17.84
N ALA A 147 -12.06 -10.72 -16.71
CA ALA A 147 -11.25 -9.52 -16.65
C ALA A 147 -9.89 -9.67 -17.38
N THR A 148 -9.48 -10.89 -17.70
CA THR A 148 -8.21 -11.15 -18.39
C THR A 148 -8.30 -10.79 -19.87
N SER A 149 -7.50 -9.80 -20.28
CA SER A 149 -7.35 -9.40 -21.68
C SER A 149 -6.17 -10.12 -22.35
N GLY A 150 -6.31 -10.49 -23.62
CA GLY A 150 -5.25 -11.07 -24.44
C GLY A 150 -5.74 -12.21 -25.32
N ASP A 151 -4.90 -12.62 -26.26
CA ASP A 151 -5.20 -13.74 -27.16
C ASP A 151 -5.31 -15.05 -26.37
N VAL A 152 -6.29 -15.88 -26.72
CA VAL A 152 -6.45 -17.21 -26.13
C VAL A 152 -5.39 -18.13 -26.73
N SER A 153 -4.67 -18.85 -25.89
CA SER A 153 -3.61 -19.77 -26.31
C SER A 153 -3.55 -20.98 -25.40
N LEU A 154 -3.11 -22.10 -25.96
CA LEU A 154 -2.84 -23.35 -25.24
C LEU A 154 -1.40 -23.43 -24.70
N ASP A 155 -0.57 -22.42 -24.99
CA ASP A 155 0.78 -22.34 -24.46
C ASP A 155 0.77 -22.20 -22.93
N ALA A 156 1.51 -23.07 -22.24
CA ALA A 156 1.51 -23.14 -20.79
C ALA A 156 1.97 -21.84 -20.11
N SER A 157 2.91 -21.10 -20.72
CA SER A 157 3.37 -19.82 -20.18
C SER A 157 2.29 -18.74 -20.30
N THR A 158 1.54 -18.78 -21.41
CA THR A 158 0.41 -17.89 -21.65
C THR A 158 -0.76 -18.20 -20.71
N LEU A 159 -1.13 -19.47 -20.56
CA LEU A 159 -2.17 -19.91 -19.61
C LEU A 159 -1.84 -19.50 -18.18
N GLY A 160 -0.59 -19.72 -17.74
CA GLY A 160 -0.14 -19.30 -16.42
C GLY A 160 -0.23 -17.78 -16.22
N SER A 161 0.17 -16.99 -17.23
CA SER A 161 0.06 -15.53 -17.18
C SER A 161 -1.40 -15.03 -17.16
N GLN A 162 -2.31 -15.78 -17.78
CA GLN A 162 -3.73 -15.46 -17.87
C GLN A 162 -4.56 -16.06 -16.72
N ARG A 163 -3.91 -16.78 -15.79
CA ARG A 163 -4.55 -17.53 -14.70
C ARG A 163 -5.62 -18.51 -15.22
N ALA A 164 -5.33 -19.05 -16.39
CA ALA A 164 -6.20 -19.94 -17.12
C ALA A 164 -5.78 -21.39 -16.90
N GLN A 165 -6.72 -22.29 -17.17
CA GLN A 165 -6.46 -23.73 -17.30
C GLN A 165 -7.02 -24.20 -18.63
N SER A 166 -6.43 -25.27 -19.16
CA SER A 166 -6.90 -25.91 -20.38
C SER A 166 -7.19 -27.39 -20.14
N ALA A 167 -8.24 -27.90 -20.77
CA ALA A 167 -8.56 -29.32 -20.80
C ALA A 167 -8.96 -29.72 -22.22
N CYS A 168 -8.35 -30.79 -22.75
CA CYS A 168 -8.58 -31.24 -24.12
C CYS A 168 -9.55 -32.42 -24.16
N VAL A 169 -10.42 -32.44 -25.18
CA VAL A 169 -11.40 -33.51 -25.38
C VAL A 169 -10.70 -34.86 -25.57
N ALA A 170 -9.57 -34.87 -26.28
CA ALA A 170 -8.74 -36.07 -26.46
C ALA A 170 -8.29 -36.72 -25.14
N ASP A 171 -8.03 -35.91 -24.09
CA ASP A 171 -7.55 -36.39 -22.80
C ASP A 171 -8.69 -36.89 -21.89
N ALA A 172 -9.93 -36.43 -22.13
CA ALA A 172 -11.11 -36.86 -21.38
C ALA A 172 -11.70 -38.18 -21.88
N ALA A 173 -11.35 -38.60 -23.11
CA ALA A 173 -11.86 -39.81 -23.74
C ALA A 173 -11.00 -41.08 -23.45
N SER A 174 -9.88 -40.93 -22.72
CA SER A 174 -8.95 -42.02 -22.37
C SER A 174 -9.18 -42.58 -20.99
#